data_AF-A0AA38CTQ9-F1
#
_entry.id   AF-A0AA38CTQ9-F1
#
_cell.length_a   1.000
_cell.length_b   1.000
_cell.length_c   1.000
_cell.angle_alpha   90.00
_cell.angle_beta   90.00
_cell.angle_gamma   90.00
#
_symmetry.space_group_name_H-M   'P 1'
#
loop_
_entity.id
_entity.type
_entity.pdbx_description
1 polymer ?
#
loop_
_entity_poly.entity_id
_entity_poly.type
_entity_poly.pdbx_seq_one_letter_code
_entity_poly.pdbx_strand_id
1 'polypeptide(L)'
;MKVKDPGQIRRWRKQRHFSQRDLAFLTRRSQAAIWQIENGKLRTLEEDFALAIAARLDVPWEDLFEAHEVVSIATVTNGVSTTRHAAAAVA
;
A
#
# COMPACT_ATOMS: atom_id res chain seq x y z
N MET A 1 -2.85 -5.77 -10.03
CA MET A 1 -3.77 -6.63 -9.26
C MET A 1 -5.09 -5.93 -8.98
N LYS A 2 -6.21 -6.66 -8.98
CA LYS A 2 -7.56 -6.14 -8.72
C LYS A 2 -8.16 -6.80 -7.47
N VAL A 3 -8.78 -6.02 -6.60
CA VAL A 3 -9.42 -6.51 -5.36
C VAL A 3 -10.70 -7.27 -5.68
N LYS A 4 -10.87 -8.48 -5.14
CA LYS A 4 -12.11 -9.28 -5.24
C LYS A 4 -13.19 -8.76 -4.30
N ASP A 5 -12.96 -8.87 -2.99
CA ASP A 5 -13.87 -8.40 -1.93
C ASP A 5 -13.11 -7.52 -0.91
N PRO A 6 -13.34 -6.19 -0.93
CA PRO A 6 -12.84 -5.27 0.10
C PRO A 6 -13.14 -5.70 1.55
N GLY A 7 -14.33 -6.25 1.78
CA GLY A 7 -14.77 -6.70 3.09
C GLY A 7 -13.99 -7.92 3.57
N GLN A 8 -13.57 -8.80 2.66
CA GLN A 8 -12.77 -9.97 2.98
C GLN A 8 -11.39 -9.58 3.52
N ILE A 9 -10.72 -8.61 2.89
CA ILE A 9 -9.43 -8.07 3.36
C ILE A 9 -9.58 -7.50 4.78
N ARG A 10 -10.66 -6.75 5.04
CA ARG A 10 -10.96 -6.23 6.38
C ARG A 10 -11.15 -7.33 7.42
N ARG A 11 -11.86 -8.40 7.07
CA ARG A 11 -12.10 -9.55 7.97
C ARG A 11 -10.78 -10.25 8.31
N TRP A 12 -9.97 -10.58 7.31
CA TRP A 12 -8.67 -11.23 7.51
C TRP A 12 -7.70 -10.37 8.32
N ARG A 13 -7.64 -9.05 8.06
CA ARG A 13 -6.80 -8.15 8.85
C ARG A 13 -7.16 -8.22 10.34
N LYS A 14 -8.45 -8.19 10.66
CA LYS A 14 -8.93 -8.29 12.05
C LYS A 14 -8.64 -9.67 12.65
N GLN A 15 -8.77 -10.75 11.89
CA GLN A 15 -8.45 -12.11 12.34
C GLN A 15 -6.96 -12.26 12.69
N ARG A 16 -6.07 -11.55 11.97
CA ARG A 16 -4.64 -11.49 12.29
C ARG A 16 -4.28 -10.41 13.32
N HIS A 17 -5.27 -9.80 13.97
CA HIS A 17 -5.10 -8.77 15.00
C HIS A 17 -4.34 -7.52 14.58
N PHE A 18 -4.29 -7.21 13.28
CA PHE A 18 -3.68 -5.97 12.81
C PHE A 18 -4.69 -4.82 12.85
N SER A 19 -4.28 -3.66 13.34
CA SER A 19 -4.93 -2.39 13.00
C SER A 19 -4.63 -2.03 11.54
N GLN A 20 -5.37 -1.05 10.99
CA GLN A 20 -5.06 -0.54 9.65
C GLN A 20 -3.67 0.10 9.59
N ARG A 21 -3.22 0.72 10.69
CA ARG A 21 -1.86 1.29 10.80
C ARG A 21 -0.79 0.21 10.80
N ASP A 22 -1.03 -0.91 11.48
CA ASP A 22 -0.07 -2.02 11.54
C ASP A 22 0.11 -2.64 10.17
N LEU A 23 -0.98 -2.96 9.48
CA LEU A 23 -0.90 -3.53 8.13
C LEU A 23 -0.26 -2.55 7.15
N ALA A 24 -0.57 -1.26 7.25
CA ALA A 24 0.05 -0.21 6.44
C ALA A 24 1.56 -0.14 6.67
N PHE A 25 2.00 -0.15 7.93
CA PHE A 25 3.41 -0.16 8.29
C PHE A 25 4.13 -1.40 7.73
N LEU A 26 3.55 -2.59 7.90
CA LEU A 26 4.13 -3.86 7.45
C LEU A 26 4.21 -3.99 5.91
N THR A 27 3.39 -3.23 5.18
CA THR A 27 3.35 -3.18 3.72
C THR A 27 3.98 -1.92 3.14
N ARG A 28 4.59 -1.06 3.97
CA ARG A 28 5.22 0.22 3.55
C ARG A 28 4.27 1.11 2.76
N ARG A 29 3.04 1.24 3.23
CA ARG A 29 1.99 2.10 2.67
C ARG A 29 1.38 2.97 3.75
N SER A 30 0.52 3.90 3.33
CA SER A 30 -0.23 4.74 4.26
C SER A 30 -1.45 3.99 4.82
N GLN A 31 -1.88 4.34 6.04
CA GLN A 31 -3.13 3.82 6.60
C GLN A 31 -4.34 4.18 5.71
N ALA A 32 -4.31 5.34 5.04
CA ALA A 32 -5.33 5.75 4.08
C ALA A 32 -5.46 4.76 2.92
N ALA A 33 -4.35 4.20 2.40
CA ALA A 33 -4.39 3.20 1.35
C ALA A 33 -5.12 1.92 1.79
N ILE A 34 -4.82 1.42 3.00
CA ILE A 34 -5.54 0.27 3.58
C ILE A 34 -7.03 0.58 3.74
N TRP A 35 -7.37 1.77 4.24
CA TRP A 35 -8.77 2.19 4.34
C TRP A 35 -9.47 2.25 2.97
N GLN A 36 -8.80 2.78 1.94
CA GLN A 36 -9.37 2.86 0.59
C GLN A 36 -9.62 1.46 0.01
N ILE A 37 -8.73 0.50 0.26
CA ILE A 37 -8.92 -0.90 -0.13
C ILE A 37 -10.14 -1.48 0.58
N GLU A 38 -10.21 -1.37 1.91
CA GLU A 38 -11.30 -1.97 2.72
C GLU A 38 -12.68 -1.37 2.45
N ASN A 39 -12.74 -0.13 1.95
CA ASN A 39 -13.99 0.53 1.56
C ASN A 39 -14.25 0.49 0.04
N GLY A 40 -13.45 -0.27 -0.72
CA GLY A 40 -13.62 -0.45 -2.16
C GLY A 40 -13.39 0.83 -2.99
N LYS A 41 -12.69 1.82 -2.43
CA LYS A 41 -12.27 3.05 -3.10
C LYS A 41 -10.99 2.84 -3.92
N LEU A 42 -10.12 1.93 -3.49
CA LEU A 42 -8.96 1.48 -4.27
C LEU A 42 -9.20 0.03 -4.72
N ARG A 43 -9.61 -0.12 -5.99
CA ARG A 43 -9.98 -1.44 -6.56
C ARG A 43 -8.87 -2.09 -7.36
N THR A 44 -7.91 -1.30 -7.83
CA THR A 44 -6.73 -1.74 -8.55
C THR A 44 -5.49 -1.21 -7.84
N LEU A 45 -4.48 -2.06 -7.71
CA LEU A 45 -3.23 -1.74 -7.04
C LEU A 45 -2.07 -2.49 -7.69
N GLU A 46 -0.86 -1.98 -7.44
CA GLU A 46 0.39 -2.62 -7.83
C GLU A 46 0.46 -4.05 -7.28
N GLU A 47 1.12 -4.92 -8.04
CA GLU A 47 1.28 -6.32 -7.69
C GLU A 47 2.04 -6.52 -6.38
N ASP A 48 3.18 -5.86 -6.22
CA ASP A 48 3.98 -5.92 -4.98
C ASP A 48 3.16 -5.55 -3.74
N PHE A 49 2.27 -4.58 -3.84
CA PHE A 49 1.43 -4.18 -2.71
C PHE A 49 0.36 -5.24 -2.41
N ALA A 50 -0.27 -5.82 -3.42
CA ALA A 50 -1.23 -6.91 -3.24
C ALA A 50 -0.57 -8.15 -2.63
N LEU A 51 0.58 -8.57 -3.16
CA LEU A 51 1.35 -9.71 -2.64
C LEU A 51 1.82 -9.46 -1.20
N ALA A 52 2.26 -8.24 -0.87
CA ALA A 52 2.62 -7.89 0.49
C ALA A 52 1.43 -7.98 1.45
N ILE A 53 0.24 -7.52 1.05
CA ILE A 53 -0.98 -7.69 1.86
C ILE A 53 -1.26 -9.19 2.09
N ALA A 54 -1.30 -9.98 1.03
CA ALA A 54 -1.58 -11.42 1.10
C ALA A 54 -0.59 -12.14 2.03
N ALA A 55 0.71 -11.87 1.89
CA ALA A 55 1.75 -12.45 2.73
C ALA A 55 1.62 -12.06 4.21
N ARG A 56 1.20 -10.83 4.54
CA ARG A 56 0.99 -10.42 5.94
C ARG A 56 -0.28 -10.99 6.53
N LEU A 57 -1.33 -11.13 5.73
CA LEU A 57 -2.57 -11.76 6.14
C LEU A 57 -2.45 -13.28 6.20
N ASP A 58 -1.38 -13.83 5.63
CA ASP A 58 -1.10 -15.25 5.51
C ASP A 58 -2.31 -15.97 4.88
N VAL A 59 -2.65 -15.46 3.69
CA VAL A 59 -3.72 -15.92 2.80
C VAL A 59 -3.13 -15.97 1.38
N PRO A 60 -3.42 -17.01 0.58
CA PRO A 60 -3.07 -17.03 -0.85
C PRO A 60 -3.57 -15.75 -1.54
N TRP A 61 -2.74 -15.14 -2.38
CA TRP A 61 -3.10 -13.87 -3.00
C TRP A 61 -4.29 -14.03 -3.96
N GLU A 62 -4.43 -15.21 -4.57
CA GLU A 62 -5.53 -15.59 -5.46
C GLU A 62 -6.89 -15.53 -4.76
N ASP A 63 -6.94 -15.67 -3.44
CA ASP A 63 -8.20 -15.59 -2.68
C ASP A 63 -8.66 -14.14 -2.48
N LEU A 64 -7.74 -13.17 -2.50
CA LEU A 64 -8.02 -11.76 -2.23
C LEU A 64 -8.02 -10.90 -3.50
N PHE A 65 -7.27 -11.30 -4.52
CA PHE A 65 -7.03 -10.52 -5.71
C PHE A 65 -7.17 -11.33 -7.00
N GLU A 66 -7.41 -10.61 -8.09
CA GLU A 66 -7.34 -11.10 -9.46
C GLU A 66 -6.11 -10.49 -10.15
N ALA A 67 -5.36 -11.33 -10.86
CA ALA A 67 -4.33 -10.87 -11.78
C ALA A 67 -5.01 -10.03 -12.87
N HIS A 68 -4.54 -8.80 -13.04
CA HIS A 68 -4.96 -7.91 -14.10
C HIS A 68 -3.73 -7.18 -14.58
N GLU A 69 -3.45 -7.28 -15.87
CA GLU A 69 -2.37 -6.55 -16.51
C GLU A 69 -2.72 -5.07 -16.45
N VAL A 70 -1.92 -4.28 -15.75
CA VAL A 70 -2.03 -2.82 -15.74
C VAL A 70 -0.81 -2.35 -16.50
N VAL A 71 -1.01 -1.82 -17.72
CA VAL A 71 0.08 -1.21 -18.49
C VAL A 71 0.55 0.03 -17.72
N SER A 72 1.62 -0.12 -16.95
CA SER A 72 2.23 0.94 -16.15
C SER A 72 3.08 1.83 -17.06
N ILE A 73 2.50 2.95 -17.49
CA ILE A 73 3.28 4.04 -18.11
C ILE A 73 4.02 4.75 -16.97
N ALA A 74 5.26 4.34 -16.71
CA ALA A 74 6.09 4.96 -15.68
C ALA A 74 6.57 6.33 -16.13
N THR A 75 5.89 7.40 -15.74
CA THR A 75 6.42 8.77 -15.86
C THR A 75 7.41 9.00 -14.73
N VAL A 76 8.71 8.92 -15.04
CA VAL A 76 9.80 9.22 -14.09
C VAL A 76 9.94 10.75 -13.98
N THR A 77 9.60 11.33 -12.83
CA THR A 77 9.97 12.71 -12.48
C THR A 77 10.98 12.70 -11.34
N ASN A 78 12.26 12.86 -11.70
CA ASN A 78 13.34 13.09 -10.74
C ASN A 78 13.39 14.59 -10.40
N GLY A 79 13.11 14.93 -9.15
CA GLY A 79 13.17 16.31 -8.63
C GLY A 79 13.76 16.34 -7.24
N VAL A 80 15.06 16.06 -7.12
CA VAL A 80 15.82 16.22 -5.87
C VAL A 80 16.23 17.69 -5.73
N SER A 81 15.60 18.41 -4.80
CA SER A 81 16.08 19.71 -4.33
C SER A 81 16.46 19.61 -2.85
N THR A 82 17.76 19.43 -2.57
CA THR A 82 18.31 19.54 -1.23
C THR A 82 18.68 21.00 -0.96
N THR A 83 17.93 21.68 -0.10
CA THR A 83 18.28 23.02 0.38
C THR A 83 19.38 22.92 1.44
N ARG A 84 20.57 23.48 1.19
CA ARG A 84 21.61 23.65 2.22
C ARG A 84 21.26 24.84 3.11
N HIS A 85 21.17 24.64 4.43
CA HIS A 85 21.25 25.72 5.40
C HIS A 85 22.71 26.12 5.59
N ALA A 86 23.05 27.38 5.26
CA ALA A 86 24.31 28.00 5.65
C ALA A 86 24.19 28.52 7.09
N ALA A 87 25.12 28.11 7.96
CA ALA A 87 25.30 28.67 9.29
C ALA A 87 26.01 30.03 9.17
N ALA A 88 25.38 31.10 9.67
CA ALA A 88 26.02 32.40 9.81
C ALA A 88 26.73 32.46 11.18
N ALA A 89 28.04 32.66 11.15
CA ALA A 89 28.86 32.92 12.32
C ALA A 89 28.71 34.40 12.76
N VAL A 90 28.71 34.57 14.07
CA VAL A 90 28.61 35.82 14.84
C VAL A 90 29.91 36.63 14.74
N ALA A 91 29.79 37.95 14.70
CA ALA A 91 30.85 38.91 15.04
C ALA A 91 30.32 39.86 16.12
#